data_AF-A0A962IV63-F1
#
_entry.id   AF-A0A962IV63-F1
#
_cell.length_a   1.000
_cell.length_b   1.000
_cell.length_c   1.000
_cell.angle_alpha   90.00
_cell.angle_beta   90.00
_cell.angle_gamma   90.00
#
_symmetry.space_group_name_H-M   'P 1'
#
loop_
_entity.id
_entity.type
_entity.pdbx_description
1 polymer ?
#
loop_
_entity_poly.entity_id
_entity_poly.type
_entity_poly.pdbx_seq_one_letter_code
_entity_poly.pdbx_strand_id
1 'polypeptide(L)'
;GGLSNLNLDMSQVYDYRENAKGIFSGPFSYALSFTAFSAAPFLLAYALYLNRISYIVVATFIIVMLFAFTGHKFMLVSSVMIAAGYLLFLFRVNARRRWFYWGAALPVAIATSMSYLPQYEIVGSLFVRRIFFVPAQLNFIYYDFFSEAGHTYLSALLPFIELKPFAVDYGLAIGKFSGHEGANASNGFLATSYMHFGIWGMMAFSLIVGILIKGLDSLVRNENQSMFVVCASIVSYRVMLVELDLTTALLTGGVFLTLILLWLMLRSIDSAH
;
A
#
# COMPACT_ATOMS: atom_id res chain seq x y z
N GLY A 1 -22.27 -17.26 1.07
CA GLY A 1 -21.14 -17.42 0.14
C GLY A 1 -21.07 -16.22 -0.75
N GLY A 2 -19.95 -15.49 -0.74
CA GLY A 2 -19.63 -14.33 -1.60
C GLY A 2 -20.63 -13.17 -1.59
N LEU A 3 -21.77 -13.36 -2.24
CA LEU A 3 -22.83 -12.37 -2.47
C LEU A 3 -23.58 -11.96 -1.19
N SER A 4 -23.61 -12.81 -0.17
CA SER A 4 -24.23 -12.50 1.14
C SER A 4 -23.44 -11.44 1.94
N ASN A 5 -22.23 -11.08 1.51
CA ASN A 5 -21.33 -10.16 2.21
C ASN A 5 -21.13 -8.84 1.46
N LEU A 6 -21.95 -8.55 0.44
CA LEU A 6 -21.88 -7.29 -0.29
C LEU A 6 -22.32 -6.16 0.64
N ASN A 7 -21.35 -5.35 1.07
CA ASN A 7 -21.62 -4.15 1.84
C ASN A 7 -20.94 -2.94 1.19
N LEU A 8 -21.76 -1.95 0.83
CA LEU A 8 -21.30 -0.67 0.31
C LEU A 8 -21.34 0.44 1.37
N ASP A 9 -21.87 0.14 2.56
CA ASP A 9 -21.91 1.07 3.68
C ASP A 9 -20.53 1.19 4.33
N MET A 10 -19.97 2.41 4.28
CA MET A 10 -18.66 2.73 4.83
C MET A 10 -18.60 2.69 6.37
N SER A 11 -19.75 2.61 7.05
CA SER A 11 -19.87 2.59 8.51
C SER A 11 -19.73 1.18 9.11
N GLN A 12 -20.15 0.14 8.39
CA GLN A 12 -20.19 -1.26 8.85
C GLN A 12 -18.96 -2.09 8.41
N VAL A 13 -17.89 -1.43 7.97
CA VAL A 13 -16.68 -2.06 7.43
C VAL A 13 -16.01 -3.02 8.43
N TYR A 14 -16.04 -2.72 9.72
CA TYR A 14 -15.34 -3.51 10.74
C TYR A 14 -16.07 -4.82 11.06
N ASP A 15 -17.40 -4.80 11.18
CA ASP A 15 -18.22 -5.98 11.45
C ASP A 15 -18.17 -6.99 10.28
N TYR A 16 -18.13 -6.49 9.05
CA TYR A 16 -17.98 -7.33 7.86
C TYR A 16 -16.59 -7.93 7.73
N ARG A 17 -15.53 -7.22 8.17
CA ARG A 17 -14.16 -7.75 8.17
C ARG A 17 -14.00 -8.94 9.10
N GLU A 18 -14.63 -8.92 10.26
CA GLU A 18 -14.54 -10.02 11.22
C GLU A 18 -15.26 -11.27 10.70
N ASN A 19 -16.45 -11.11 10.11
CA ASN A 19 -17.20 -12.19 9.46
C ASN A 19 -16.54 -12.70 8.17
N ALA A 20 -15.83 -11.84 7.43
CA ALA A 20 -15.14 -12.21 6.20
C ALA A 20 -13.84 -13.00 6.42
N LYS A 21 -13.19 -12.87 7.59
CA LYS A 21 -11.97 -13.63 7.95
C LYS A 21 -12.16 -15.14 7.91
N GLY A 22 -13.36 -15.63 8.23
CA GLY A 22 -13.68 -17.07 8.17
C GLY A 22 -13.92 -17.59 6.75
N ILE A 23 -14.38 -16.72 5.83
CA ILE A 23 -14.83 -17.10 4.48
C ILE A 23 -13.69 -17.00 3.46
N PHE A 24 -12.78 -16.04 3.63
CA PHE A 24 -11.65 -15.80 2.72
C PHE A 24 -10.33 -16.28 3.33
N SER A 25 -10.25 -17.57 3.66
CA SER A 25 -9.05 -18.19 4.22
C SER A 25 -8.30 -19.05 3.19
N GLY A 26 -7.03 -19.34 3.45
CA GLY A 26 -6.20 -20.22 2.62
C GLY A 26 -5.79 -19.60 1.26
N PRO A 27 -5.62 -20.41 0.20
CA PRO A 27 -5.13 -19.92 -1.11
C PRO A 27 -5.93 -18.76 -1.72
N PHE A 28 -7.22 -18.66 -1.39
CA PHE A 28 -8.08 -17.59 -1.90
C PHE A 28 -7.73 -16.21 -1.34
N SER A 29 -7.22 -16.11 -0.10
CA SER A 29 -6.79 -14.84 0.48
C SER A 29 -5.60 -14.24 -0.27
N TYR A 30 -4.70 -15.10 -0.76
CA TYR A 30 -3.55 -14.71 -1.57
C TYR A 30 -4.00 -14.20 -2.94
N ALA A 31 -4.91 -14.92 -3.60
CA ALA A 31 -5.48 -14.47 -4.87
C ALA A 31 -6.19 -13.11 -4.74
N LEU A 32 -6.95 -12.92 -3.66
CA LEU A 32 -7.62 -11.65 -3.36
C LEU A 32 -6.61 -10.53 -3.12
N SER A 33 -5.53 -10.79 -2.38
CA SER A 33 -4.46 -9.83 -2.11
C SER A 33 -3.72 -9.43 -3.38
N PHE A 34 -3.35 -10.39 -4.24
CA PHE A 34 -2.74 -10.10 -5.54
C PHE A 34 -3.66 -9.30 -6.44
N THR A 35 -4.95 -9.63 -6.46
CA THR A 35 -5.93 -8.90 -7.27
C THR A 35 -6.07 -7.47 -6.77
N ALA A 36 -6.15 -7.29 -5.46
CA ALA A 36 -6.37 -6.01 -4.81
C ALA A 36 -5.17 -5.05 -4.93
N PHE A 37 -3.95 -5.54 -4.70
CA PHE A 37 -2.76 -4.69 -4.62
C PHE A 37 -1.94 -4.63 -5.90
N SER A 38 -2.14 -5.55 -6.85
CA SER A 38 -1.40 -5.62 -8.10
C SER A 38 -2.31 -5.64 -9.32
N ALA A 39 -3.11 -6.70 -9.52
CA ALA A 39 -3.76 -6.94 -10.81
C ALA A 39 -4.83 -5.88 -11.15
N ALA A 40 -5.71 -5.51 -10.22
CA ALA A 40 -6.76 -4.52 -10.48
C ALA A 40 -6.18 -3.10 -10.68
N PRO A 41 -5.24 -2.60 -9.83
CA PRO A 41 -4.49 -1.38 -10.10
C PRO A 41 -3.80 -1.37 -11.47
N PHE A 42 -3.13 -2.48 -11.82
CA PHE A 42 -2.46 -2.65 -13.10
C PHE A 42 -3.44 -2.55 -14.28
N LEU A 43 -4.58 -3.24 -14.20
CA LEU A 43 -5.62 -3.20 -15.22
C LEU A 43 -6.17 -1.79 -15.42
N LEU A 44 -6.39 -1.03 -14.34
CA LEU A 44 -6.84 0.36 -14.45
C LEU A 44 -5.77 1.23 -15.11
N ALA A 45 -4.52 1.11 -14.70
CA ALA A 45 -3.40 1.84 -15.32
C ALA A 45 -3.26 1.50 -16.81
N TYR A 46 -3.43 0.23 -17.17
CA TYR A 46 -3.35 -0.23 -18.56
C TYR A 46 -4.54 0.26 -19.40
N ALA A 47 -5.76 0.25 -18.83
CA ALA A 47 -6.94 0.79 -19.48
C ALA A 47 -6.83 2.30 -19.77
N LEU A 48 -6.23 3.05 -18.84
CA LEU A 48 -5.91 4.46 -19.02
C LEU A 48 -4.83 4.66 -20.09
N TYR A 49 -3.78 3.83 -20.09
CA TYR A 49 -2.74 3.84 -21.12
C TYR A 49 -3.30 3.59 -22.53
N LEU A 50 -4.24 2.64 -22.68
CA LEU A 50 -4.94 2.40 -23.94
C LEU A 50 -5.95 3.51 -24.32
N ASN A 51 -6.31 4.37 -23.36
CA ASN A 51 -7.30 5.43 -23.48
C ASN A 51 -8.69 4.92 -23.96
N ARG A 52 -9.14 3.78 -23.43
CA ARG A 52 -10.42 3.14 -23.79
C ARG A 52 -11.38 3.16 -22.60
N ILE A 53 -12.46 3.93 -22.72
CA ILE A 53 -13.45 4.12 -21.64
C ILE A 53 -14.07 2.80 -21.17
N SER A 54 -14.35 1.86 -22.07
CA SER A 54 -14.92 0.55 -21.72
C SER A 54 -14.02 -0.22 -20.74
N TYR A 55 -12.72 -0.29 -20.99
CA TYR A 55 -11.77 -0.95 -20.10
C TYR A 55 -11.61 -0.21 -18.77
N ILE A 56 -11.66 1.13 -18.78
CA ILE A 56 -11.59 1.94 -17.55
C ILE A 56 -12.80 1.65 -16.65
N VAL A 57 -14.00 1.58 -17.23
CA VAL A 57 -15.24 1.28 -16.50
C VAL A 57 -15.18 -0.14 -15.91
N VAL A 58 -14.74 -1.13 -16.69
CA VAL A 58 -14.59 -2.51 -16.20
C VAL A 58 -13.55 -2.60 -15.07
N ALA A 59 -12.37 -1.99 -15.23
CA ALA A 59 -11.33 -2.01 -14.20
C ALA A 59 -11.78 -1.30 -12.91
N THR A 60 -12.46 -0.16 -13.05
CA THR A 60 -13.03 0.57 -11.90
C THR A 60 -14.10 -0.26 -11.20
N PHE A 61 -14.98 -0.93 -11.96
CA PHE A 61 -15.99 -1.82 -11.42
C PHE A 61 -15.36 -2.97 -10.62
N ILE A 62 -14.28 -3.59 -11.12
CA ILE A 62 -13.53 -4.62 -10.38
C ILE A 62 -13.01 -4.06 -9.05
N ILE A 63 -12.43 -2.87 -9.03
CA ILE A 63 -11.93 -2.23 -7.80
C ILE A 63 -13.08 -1.95 -6.80
N VAL A 64 -14.23 -1.49 -7.29
CA VAL A 64 -15.43 -1.26 -6.46
C VAL A 64 -15.95 -2.58 -5.90
N MET A 65 -15.96 -3.67 -6.67
CA MET A 65 -16.32 -5.00 -6.19
C MET A 65 -15.33 -5.49 -5.12
N LEU A 66 -14.03 -5.29 -5.31
CA LEU A 66 -13.01 -5.62 -4.30
C LEU A 66 -13.22 -4.83 -3.01
N PHE A 67 -13.61 -3.55 -3.10
CA PHE A 67 -14.04 -2.79 -1.94
C PHE A 67 -15.27 -3.41 -1.27
N ALA A 68 -16.30 -3.76 -2.04
CA ALA A 68 -17.52 -4.35 -1.51
C ALA A 68 -17.30 -5.70 -0.81
N PHE A 69 -16.34 -6.50 -1.29
CA PHE A 69 -16.00 -7.80 -0.69
C PHE A 69 -15.07 -7.70 0.51
N THR A 70 -14.13 -6.74 0.51
CA THR A 70 -13.10 -6.65 1.55
C THR A 70 -13.44 -5.62 2.63
N GLY A 71 -14.26 -4.62 2.31
CA GLY A 71 -14.49 -3.43 3.13
C GLY A 71 -13.28 -2.48 3.22
N HIS A 72 -12.16 -2.77 2.54
CA HIS A 72 -10.96 -1.93 2.63
C HIS A 72 -11.14 -0.62 1.84
N LYS A 73 -11.44 0.48 2.53
CA LYS A 73 -11.59 1.83 1.95
C LYS A 73 -10.40 2.25 1.06
N PHE A 74 -9.21 1.73 1.35
CA PHE A 74 -8.01 1.93 0.54
C PHE A 74 -8.20 1.55 -0.94
N MET A 75 -9.03 0.55 -1.25
CA MET A 75 -9.29 0.14 -2.64
C MET A 75 -9.87 1.28 -3.47
N LEU A 76 -10.86 2.02 -2.95
CA LEU A 76 -11.43 3.17 -3.65
C LEU A 76 -10.46 4.35 -3.72
N VAL A 77 -9.67 4.57 -2.68
CA VAL A 77 -8.64 5.60 -2.69
C VAL A 77 -7.59 5.29 -3.76
N SER A 78 -7.26 4.01 -3.96
CA SER A 78 -6.27 3.58 -4.95
C SER A 78 -6.67 3.89 -6.39
N SER A 79 -7.95 3.74 -6.77
CA SER A 79 -8.42 4.10 -8.11
C SER A 79 -8.36 5.60 -8.35
N VAL A 80 -8.69 6.41 -7.33
CA VAL A 80 -8.54 7.87 -7.38
C VAL A 80 -7.07 8.26 -7.52
N MET A 81 -6.15 7.61 -6.78
CA MET A 81 -4.71 7.86 -6.89
C MET A 81 -4.18 7.59 -8.30
N ILE A 82 -4.60 6.48 -8.92
CA ILE A 82 -4.21 6.11 -10.29
C ILE A 82 -4.76 7.13 -11.30
N ALA A 83 -6.05 7.48 -11.19
CA ALA A 83 -6.68 8.45 -12.09
C ALA A 83 -6.04 9.84 -11.94
N ALA A 84 -5.76 10.29 -10.72
CA ALA A 84 -5.09 11.56 -10.46
C ALA A 84 -3.67 11.57 -11.04
N GLY A 85 -2.90 10.49 -10.87
CA GLY A 85 -1.57 10.33 -11.47
C GLY A 85 -1.62 10.45 -13.00
N TYR A 86 -2.60 9.83 -13.64
CA TYR A 86 -2.80 9.92 -15.09
C TYR A 86 -3.20 11.33 -15.55
N LEU A 87 -4.13 11.98 -14.85
CA LEU A 87 -4.55 13.34 -15.20
C LEU A 87 -3.40 14.34 -15.09
N LEU A 88 -2.58 14.25 -14.04
CA LEU A 88 -1.38 15.09 -13.88
C LEU A 88 -0.41 14.94 -15.06
N PHE A 89 -0.27 13.72 -15.57
CA PHE A 89 0.53 13.46 -16.77
C PHE A 89 -0.10 14.05 -18.04
N LEU A 90 -1.40 13.87 -18.26
CA LEU A 90 -2.11 14.40 -19.43
C LEU A 90 -2.06 15.92 -19.52
N PHE A 91 -2.21 16.60 -18.38
CA PHE A 91 -2.11 18.05 -18.33
C PHE A 91 -0.69 18.56 -18.57
N ARG A 92 0.27 17.65 -18.85
CA ARG A 92 1.70 17.94 -19.00
C ARG A 92 2.08 18.96 -17.96
N VAL A 93 1.60 18.75 -16.72
CA VAL A 93 1.97 19.64 -15.62
C VAL A 93 3.47 19.46 -15.60
N ASN A 94 4.17 20.42 -16.18
CA ASN A 94 5.59 20.61 -16.05
C ASN A 94 5.69 20.88 -14.57
N ALA A 95 5.70 19.80 -13.79
CA ALA A 95 5.85 19.76 -12.37
C ALA A 95 7.32 20.06 -12.17
N ARG A 96 7.69 21.29 -12.57
CA ARG A 96 8.87 22.00 -12.16
C ARG A 96 8.94 21.67 -10.70
N ARG A 97 9.96 20.90 -10.31
CA ARG A 97 10.18 20.25 -9.01
C ARG A 97 9.50 20.95 -7.81
N ARG A 98 9.51 22.29 -7.82
CA ARG A 98 8.71 23.21 -7.01
C ARG A 98 7.21 22.88 -6.85
N TRP A 99 6.43 22.61 -7.90
CA TRP A 99 4.99 22.29 -7.80
C TRP A 99 4.73 20.95 -7.11
N PHE A 100 5.62 19.97 -7.27
CA PHE A 100 5.55 18.73 -6.51
C PHE A 100 5.80 18.98 -5.02
N TYR A 101 6.82 19.79 -4.68
CA TYR A 101 7.08 20.19 -3.29
C TYR A 101 5.91 20.98 -2.69
N TRP A 102 5.31 21.90 -3.44
CA TRP A 102 4.12 22.62 -2.98
C TRP A 102 2.90 21.70 -2.88
N GLY A 103 2.73 20.75 -3.80
CA GLY A 103 1.66 19.76 -3.77
C GLY A 103 1.75 18.81 -2.58
N ALA A 104 2.95 18.57 -2.04
CA ALA A 104 3.14 17.82 -0.80
C ALA A 104 3.05 18.72 0.45
N ALA A 105 3.65 19.92 0.41
CA ALA A 105 3.75 20.80 1.57
C ALA A 105 2.45 21.55 1.89
N LEU A 106 1.68 21.98 0.88
CA LEU A 106 0.43 22.74 1.09
C LEU A 106 -0.64 21.91 1.80
N PRO A 107 -0.94 20.65 1.40
CA PRO A 107 -1.93 19.86 2.13
C PRO A 107 -1.53 19.62 3.58
N VAL A 108 -0.24 19.39 3.85
CA VAL A 108 0.27 19.23 5.21
C VAL A 108 0.12 20.53 6.00
N ALA A 109 0.50 21.68 5.43
CA ALA A 109 0.38 22.97 6.09
C ALA A 109 -1.09 23.36 6.35
N ILE A 110 -1.97 23.16 5.36
CA ILE A 110 -3.41 23.46 5.45
C ILE A 110 -4.06 22.57 6.51
N ALA A 111 -3.85 21.26 6.48
CA ALA A 111 -4.52 20.42 7.45
C ALA A 111 -3.84 20.42 8.84
N THR A 112 -2.58 20.86 8.96
CA THR A 112 -2.00 21.25 10.25
C THR A 112 -2.64 22.53 10.77
N SER A 113 -2.85 23.56 9.94
CA SER A 113 -3.48 24.80 10.39
C SER A 113 -4.97 24.59 10.74
N MET A 114 -5.70 23.78 9.96
CA MET A 114 -7.08 23.38 10.26
C MET A 114 -7.19 22.57 11.56
N SER A 115 -6.13 21.89 11.99
CA SER A 115 -6.14 21.14 13.26
C SER A 115 -6.22 22.03 14.50
N TYR A 116 -5.86 23.31 14.39
CA TYR A 116 -6.01 24.30 15.46
C TYR A 116 -7.44 24.87 15.55
N LEU A 117 -8.31 24.57 14.58
CA LEU A 117 -9.70 25.00 14.57
C LEU A 117 -10.58 23.86 15.11
N PRO A 118 -11.26 24.03 16.25
CA PRO A 118 -12.05 22.97 16.89
C PRO A 118 -13.11 22.36 15.97
N GLN A 119 -13.69 23.16 15.07
CA GLN A 119 -14.70 22.70 14.11
C GLN A 119 -14.17 21.78 12.99
N TYR A 120 -12.86 21.68 12.80
CA TYR A 120 -12.23 20.89 11.72
C TYR A 120 -11.31 19.78 12.24
N GLU A 121 -11.42 19.42 13.52
CA GLU A 121 -10.65 18.36 14.16
C GLU A 121 -10.72 17.03 13.38
N ILE A 122 -11.89 16.74 12.78
CA ILE A 122 -12.10 15.54 11.96
C ILE A 122 -11.24 15.56 10.69
N VAL A 123 -11.10 16.71 10.02
CA VAL A 123 -10.32 16.83 8.78
C VAL A 123 -8.82 16.74 9.07
N GLY A 124 -8.36 17.44 10.12
CA GLY A 124 -6.97 17.37 10.56
C GLY A 124 -6.57 15.97 11.06
N SER A 125 -7.45 15.32 11.82
CA SER A 125 -7.19 13.99 12.39
C SER A 125 -7.30 12.84 11.37
N LEU A 126 -8.16 12.94 10.36
CA LEU A 126 -8.36 11.87 9.39
C LEU A 126 -7.38 11.94 8.22
N PHE A 127 -7.03 13.13 7.72
CA PHE A 127 -6.16 13.23 6.54
C PHE A 127 -4.70 13.43 6.93
N VAL A 128 -4.37 14.50 7.65
CA VAL A 128 -2.96 14.80 7.95
C VAL A 128 -2.40 13.83 8.97
N ARG A 129 -3.11 13.61 10.09
CA ARG A 129 -2.64 12.68 11.11
C ARG A 129 -2.52 11.25 10.54
N ARG A 130 -3.51 10.71 9.83
CA ARG A 130 -3.42 9.31 9.34
C ARG A 130 -2.44 9.11 8.19
N ILE A 131 -2.24 10.07 7.29
CA ILE A 131 -1.37 9.88 6.13
C ILE A 131 0.09 10.13 6.49
N PHE A 132 0.38 11.18 7.28
CA PHE A 132 1.76 11.61 7.53
C PHE A 132 2.25 11.25 8.94
N PHE A 133 1.44 11.47 9.97
CA PHE A 133 1.90 11.34 11.36
C PHE A 133 1.77 9.92 11.92
N VAL A 134 0.68 9.20 11.62
CA VAL A 134 0.45 7.85 12.14
C VAL A 134 1.53 6.87 11.69
N PRO A 135 1.90 6.78 10.39
CA PRO A 135 2.98 5.87 9.98
C PRO A 135 4.34 6.26 10.60
N ALA A 136 4.61 7.57 10.72
CA ALA A 136 5.83 8.05 11.36
C ALA A 136 5.88 7.70 12.85
N GLN A 137 4.76 7.93 13.57
CA GLN A 137 4.62 7.57 14.98
C GLN A 137 4.77 6.06 15.18
N LEU A 138 4.15 5.25 14.31
CA LEU A 138 4.31 3.79 14.35
C LEU A 138 5.77 3.37 14.11
N ASN A 139 6.57 4.09 13.31
CA ASN A 139 7.99 3.75 13.16
C ASN A 139 8.73 3.87 14.49
N PHE A 140 8.46 4.93 15.27
CA PHE A 140 9.06 5.11 16.59
C PHE A 140 8.57 4.08 17.60
N ILE A 141 7.27 3.77 17.60
CA ILE A 141 6.71 2.75 18.50
C ILE A 141 7.32 1.37 18.23
N TYR A 142 7.51 1.00 16.96
CA TYR A 142 8.21 -0.24 16.61
C TYR A 142 9.65 -0.23 17.11
N TYR A 143 10.34 0.90 16.97
CA TYR A 143 11.70 1.04 17.48
C TYR A 143 11.75 0.85 19.01
N ASP A 144 10.91 1.56 19.76
CA ASP A 144 10.88 1.52 21.22
C ASP A 144 10.62 0.08 21.70
N PHE A 145 9.57 -0.56 21.16
CA PHE A 145 9.22 -1.93 21.53
C PHE A 145 10.31 -2.95 21.21
N PHE A 146 10.82 -2.98 19.97
CA PHE A 146 11.79 -3.99 19.54
C PHE A 146 13.23 -3.69 19.99
N SER A 147 13.50 -2.50 20.50
CA SER A 147 14.79 -2.20 21.15
C SER A 147 14.93 -2.91 22.50
N GLU A 148 13.83 -3.08 23.24
CA GLU A 148 13.80 -3.77 24.53
C GLU A 148 13.44 -5.25 24.39
N ALA A 149 12.47 -5.58 23.54
CA ALA A 149 11.92 -6.92 23.43
C ALA A 149 12.75 -7.87 22.53
N GLY A 150 13.74 -7.33 21.81
CA GLY A 150 14.62 -8.09 20.91
C GLY A 150 14.05 -8.31 19.51
N HIS A 151 14.87 -8.83 18.60
CA HIS A 151 14.53 -8.93 17.17
C HIS A 151 13.94 -10.29 16.76
N THR A 152 13.17 -10.28 15.69
CA THR A 152 12.37 -11.44 15.24
C THR A 152 13.05 -12.29 14.17
N TYR A 153 14.10 -11.80 13.51
CA TYR A 153 14.94 -12.54 12.54
C TYR A 153 14.16 -13.32 11.47
N LEU A 154 13.10 -12.72 10.90
CA LEU A 154 12.23 -13.37 9.90
C LEU A 154 11.59 -14.70 10.36
N SER A 155 11.42 -14.91 11.66
CA SER A 155 10.80 -16.13 12.21
C SER A 155 9.38 -16.42 11.70
N ALA A 156 8.68 -15.40 11.20
CA ALA A 156 7.39 -15.56 10.52
C ALA A 156 7.50 -16.28 9.16
N LEU A 157 8.63 -16.14 8.47
CA LEU A 157 8.93 -16.76 7.18
C LEU A 157 9.67 -18.10 7.33
N LEU A 158 10.43 -18.25 8.41
CA LEU A 158 11.26 -19.41 8.69
C LEU A 158 10.74 -20.12 9.95
N PRO A 159 9.65 -20.90 9.86
CA PRO A 159 9.02 -21.54 11.02
C PRO A 159 9.92 -22.58 11.71
N PHE A 160 11.02 -22.98 11.07
CA PHE A 160 12.00 -23.93 11.58
C PHE A 160 13.08 -23.29 12.48
N ILE A 161 13.12 -21.95 12.54
CA ILE A 161 14.00 -21.25 13.48
C ILE A 161 13.22 -21.11 14.78
N GLU A 162 13.65 -21.82 15.84
CA GLU A 162 13.01 -21.84 17.17
C GLU A 162 13.04 -20.49 17.91
N LEU A 163 13.55 -19.43 17.28
CA LEU A 163 13.51 -18.06 17.77
C LEU A 163 12.14 -17.43 17.44
N LYS A 164 11.07 -17.89 18.08
CA LYS A 164 9.82 -17.13 18.19
C LYS A 164 9.74 -16.47 19.56
N PRO A 165 10.38 -15.29 19.78
CA PRO A 165 10.16 -14.54 21.00
C PRO A 165 8.70 -14.06 21.14
N PHE A 166 7.92 -14.04 20.05
CA PHE A 166 6.51 -13.60 20.06
C PHE A 166 5.58 -14.63 19.42
N ALA A 167 4.54 -15.03 20.16
CA ALA A 167 3.47 -15.91 19.71
C ALA A 167 2.29 -15.17 19.07
N VAL A 168 2.31 -13.83 19.08
CA VAL A 168 1.19 -12.95 18.68
C VAL A 168 1.53 -12.23 17.36
N ASP A 169 0.52 -11.94 16.54
CA ASP A 169 0.62 -11.01 15.41
C ASP A 169 1.30 -9.71 15.87
N TYR A 170 2.46 -9.38 15.29
CA TYR A 170 3.28 -8.24 15.70
C TYR A 170 2.50 -6.92 15.71
N GLY A 171 1.56 -6.75 14.76
CA GLY A 171 0.73 -5.55 14.71
C GLY A 171 -0.24 -5.47 15.89
N LEU A 172 -0.73 -6.59 16.41
CA LEU A 172 -1.56 -6.62 17.62
C LEU A 172 -0.72 -6.38 18.89
N ALA A 173 0.50 -6.92 18.94
CA ALA A 173 1.42 -6.67 20.04
C ALA A 173 1.78 -5.18 20.15
N ILE A 174 2.08 -4.54 19.02
CA ILE A 174 2.34 -3.10 18.96
C ILE A 174 1.09 -2.27 19.28
N GLY A 175 -0.09 -2.71 18.83
CA GLY A 175 -1.35 -2.08 19.18
C GLY A 175 -1.57 -2.05 20.70
N LYS A 176 -1.35 -3.19 21.37
CA LYS A 176 -1.42 -3.30 22.83
C LYS A 176 -0.39 -2.41 23.52
N PHE A 177 0.87 -2.40 23.06
CA PHE A 177 1.92 -1.54 23.60
C PHE A 177 1.58 -0.05 23.48
N SER A 178 0.89 0.33 22.40
CA SER A 178 0.46 1.71 22.13
C SER A 178 -0.83 2.12 22.88
N GLY A 179 -1.34 1.29 23.78
CA GLY A 179 -2.59 1.54 24.51
C GLY A 179 -3.87 1.36 23.68
N HIS A 180 -3.78 0.74 22.50
CA HIS A 180 -4.91 0.48 21.61
C HIS A 180 -5.12 -1.03 21.45
N GLU A 181 -5.62 -1.67 22.52
CA GLU A 181 -5.89 -3.11 22.50
C GLU A 181 -6.87 -3.49 21.38
N GLY A 182 -6.54 -4.55 20.62
CA GLY A 182 -7.33 -5.00 19.48
C GLY A 182 -7.06 -4.27 18.16
N ALA A 183 -6.29 -3.17 18.15
CA ALA A 183 -5.87 -2.52 16.93
C ALA A 183 -4.68 -3.27 16.29
N ASN A 184 -4.80 -3.64 15.01
CA ASN A 184 -3.67 -4.14 14.24
C ASN A 184 -2.83 -2.94 13.75
N ALA A 185 -1.76 -2.64 14.48
CA ALA A 185 -0.82 -1.57 14.19
C ALA A 185 0.26 -2.02 13.20
N SER A 186 -0.16 -2.35 11.97
CA SER A 186 0.76 -2.67 10.87
C SER A 186 1.49 -1.42 10.37
N ASN A 187 2.75 -1.56 9.95
CA ASN A 187 3.57 -0.47 9.43
C ASN A 187 4.45 -0.94 8.27
N GLY A 188 5.01 0.02 7.53
CA GLY A 188 5.80 -0.23 6.33
C GLY A 188 7.14 -0.94 6.56
N PHE A 189 7.84 -1.19 5.46
CA PHE A 189 9.09 -1.95 5.42
C PHE A 189 10.17 -1.44 6.39
N LEU A 190 10.19 -0.13 6.70
CA LEU A 190 11.24 0.47 7.52
C LEU A 190 11.11 0.06 8.99
N ALA A 191 9.93 0.21 9.60
CA ALA A 191 9.66 -0.27 10.95
C ALA A 191 9.86 -1.78 11.10
N THR A 192 9.35 -2.53 10.13
CA THR A 192 9.38 -4.00 10.14
C THR A 192 10.80 -4.54 9.91
N SER A 193 11.63 -3.83 9.14
CA SER A 193 13.06 -4.17 9.03
C SER A 193 13.81 -4.02 10.36
N TYR A 194 13.48 -3.01 11.17
CA TYR A 194 14.02 -2.85 12.52
C TYR A 194 13.55 -3.98 13.45
N MET A 195 12.26 -4.33 13.36
CA MET A 195 11.72 -5.50 14.05
C MET A 195 12.48 -6.80 13.72
N HIS A 196 12.95 -6.97 12.48
CA HIS A 196 13.64 -8.18 12.04
C HIS A 196 15.12 -8.24 12.41
N PHE A 197 15.89 -7.17 12.16
CA PHE A 197 17.35 -7.18 12.34
C PHE A 197 17.90 -5.85 12.89
N GLY A 198 17.06 -5.04 13.56
CA GLY A 198 17.45 -3.74 14.07
C GLY A 198 17.94 -2.79 12.97
N ILE A 199 18.93 -1.97 13.30
CA ILE A 199 19.46 -0.95 12.38
C ILE A 199 20.06 -1.55 11.10
N TRP A 200 20.65 -2.75 11.20
CA TRP A 200 21.20 -3.47 10.06
C TRP A 200 20.10 -3.94 9.11
N GLY A 201 18.96 -4.34 9.66
CA GLY A 201 17.75 -4.64 8.88
C GLY A 201 17.30 -3.44 8.06
N MET A 202 17.24 -2.26 8.67
CA MET A 202 16.87 -1.02 7.99
C MET A 202 17.77 -0.72 6.80
N MET A 203 19.09 -0.87 6.97
CA MET A 203 20.04 -0.66 5.87
C MET A 203 19.86 -1.68 4.75
N ALA A 204 19.79 -2.97 5.08
CA ALA A 204 19.65 -4.05 4.10
C ALA A 204 18.32 -3.98 3.34
N PHE A 205 17.21 -3.74 4.04
CA PHE A 205 15.88 -3.68 3.42
C PHE A 205 15.74 -2.41 2.58
N SER A 206 16.32 -1.28 3.01
CA SER A 206 16.36 -0.06 2.18
C SER A 206 17.14 -0.26 0.89
N LEU A 207 18.24 -1.03 0.92
CA LEU A 207 18.97 -1.40 -0.29
C LEU A 207 18.09 -2.23 -1.24
N ILE A 208 17.35 -3.22 -0.71
CA ILE A 208 16.42 -4.03 -1.50
C ILE A 208 15.33 -3.15 -2.13
N VAL A 209 14.73 -2.25 -1.35
CA VAL A 209 13.73 -1.30 -1.86
C VAL A 209 14.33 -0.41 -2.96
N GLY A 210 15.57 0.06 -2.80
CA GLY A 210 16.29 0.79 -3.83
C GLY A 210 16.48 -0.02 -5.12
N ILE A 211 16.81 -1.31 -5.02
CA ILE A 211 16.90 -2.22 -6.16
C ILE A 211 15.54 -2.40 -6.84
N LEU A 212 14.45 -2.55 -6.07
CA LEU A 212 13.09 -2.69 -6.61
C LEU A 212 12.64 -1.43 -7.38
N ILE A 213 12.96 -0.24 -6.86
CA ILE A 213 12.67 1.03 -7.54
C ILE A 213 13.52 1.17 -8.80
N LYS A 214 14.82 0.85 -8.74
CA LYS A 214 15.69 0.80 -9.92
C LYS A 214 15.18 -0.21 -10.96
N GLY A 215 14.58 -1.32 -10.51
CA GLY A 215 13.90 -2.28 -11.35
C GLY A 215 12.80 -1.64 -12.18
N LEU A 216 11.89 -0.88 -11.55
CA LEU A 216 10.85 -0.12 -12.28
C LEU A 216 11.45 0.85 -13.28
N ASP A 217 12.46 1.62 -12.87
CA ASP A 217 13.09 2.65 -13.72
C ASP A 217 13.74 2.03 -14.96
N SER A 218 14.36 0.85 -14.82
CA SER A 218 14.98 0.12 -15.93
C SER A 218 13.99 -0.36 -17.00
N LEU A 219 12.68 -0.43 -16.68
CA LEU A 219 11.63 -0.81 -17.63
C LEU A 219 11.17 0.36 -18.50
N VAL A 220 11.48 1.60 -18.12
CA VAL A 220 10.98 2.81 -18.78
C VAL A 220 11.90 3.19 -19.94
N ARG A 221 11.36 3.28 -21.18
CA ARG A 221 12.10 3.76 -22.35
C ARG A 221 11.63 5.12 -22.87
N ASN A 222 10.40 5.51 -22.54
CA ASN A 222 9.82 6.79 -22.94
C ASN A 222 8.85 7.34 -21.89
N GLU A 223 8.42 8.59 -22.06
CA GLU A 223 7.53 9.29 -21.11
C GLU A 223 6.18 8.58 -20.91
N ASN A 224 5.59 8.02 -21.96
CA ASN A 224 4.30 7.31 -21.88
C ASN A 224 4.43 6.02 -21.06
N GLN A 225 5.53 5.28 -21.26
CA GLN A 225 5.84 4.09 -20.47
C GLN A 225 6.13 4.46 -19.00
N SER A 226 6.80 5.59 -18.75
CA SER A 226 7.05 6.08 -17.39
C SER A 226 5.74 6.27 -16.62
N MET A 227 4.78 6.93 -17.23
CA MET A 227 3.47 7.16 -16.63
C MET A 227 2.72 5.85 -16.36
N PHE A 228 2.73 4.92 -17.32
CA PHE A 228 2.12 3.61 -17.13
C PHE A 228 2.75 2.84 -15.97
N VAL A 229 4.09 2.78 -15.92
CA VAL A 229 4.85 2.13 -14.83
C VAL A 229 4.48 2.71 -13.47
N VAL A 230 4.52 4.05 -13.33
CA VAL A 230 4.19 4.74 -12.08
C VAL A 230 2.75 4.44 -11.65
N CYS A 231 1.78 4.57 -12.55
CA CYS A 231 0.37 4.35 -12.23
C CYS A 231 0.09 2.88 -11.86
N ALA A 232 0.71 1.93 -12.55
CA ALA A 232 0.55 0.51 -12.25
C ALA A 232 1.21 0.11 -10.92
N SER A 233 2.36 0.70 -10.58
CA SER A 233 3.11 0.35 -9.37
C SER A 233 2.66 1.08 -8.11
N ILE A 234 1.96 2.22 -8.23
CA ILE A 234 1.68 3.13 -7.12
C ILE A 234 1.04 2.44 -5.90
N VAL A 235 0.13 1.49 -6.12
CA VAL A 235 -0.61 0.81 -5.06
C VAL A 235 0.29 -0.15 -4.29
N SER A 236 0.86 -1.14 -4.97
CA SER A 236 1.75 -2.14 -4.37
C SER A 236 2.95 -1.51 -3.64
N TYR A 237 3.59 -0.49 -4.24
CA TYR A 237 4.73 0.19 -3.63
C TYR A 237 4.32 1.07 -2.45
N ARG A 238 3.17 1.77 -2.51
CA ARG A 238 2.70 2.57 -1.37
C ARG A 238 2.36 1.69 -0.17
N VAL A 239 1.74 0.54 -0.40
CA VAL A 239 1.44 -0.43 0.66
C VAL A 239 2.73 -0.99 1.27
N MET A 240 3.75 -1.31 0.48
CA MET A 240 5.09 -1.69 0.98
C MET A 240 5.73 -0.59 1.84
N LEU A 241 5.61 0.68 1.41
CA LEU A 241 6.26 1.81 2.09
C LEU A 241 5.60 2.16 3.43
N VAL A 242 4.30 1.92 3.57
CA VAL A 242 3.51 2.51 4.67
C VAL A 242 2.80 1.46 5.54
N GLU A 243 2.51 0.27 5.01
CA GLU A 243 1.57 -0.65 5.67
C GLU A 243 2.07 -2.09 5.83
N LEU A 244 2.92 -2.60 4.92
CA LEU A 244 3.36 -3.99 4.94
C LEU A 244 4.85 -4.14 5.24
N ASP A 245 5.18 -5.25 5.91
CA ASP A 245 6.54 -5.78 5.93
C ASP A 245 7.05 -6.07 4.51
N LEU A 246 8.36 -5.92 4.28
CA LEU A 246 8.97 -6.09 2.96
C LEU A 246 8.71 -7.48 2.37
N THR A 247 8.85 -8.55 3.17
CA THR A 247 8.66 -9.91 2.68
C THR A 247 7.22 -10.17 2.30
N THR A 248 6.30 -9.65 3.10
CA THR A 248 4.86 -9.72 2.82
C THR A 248 4.51 -8.89 1.59
N ALA A 249 5.07 -7.69 1.44
CA ALA A 249 4.85 -6.84 0.28
C ALA A 249 5.31 -7.49 -1.04
N LEU A 250 6.45 -8.19 -1.00
CA LEU A 250 6.98 -8.93 -2.15
C LEU A 250 6.12 -10.15 -2.49
N LEU A 251 5.78 -10.97 -1.50
CA LEU A 251 5.13 -12.26 -1.72
C LEU A 251 3.61 -12.16 -1.89
N THR A 252 2.94 -11.22 -1.23
CA THR A 252 1.46 -11.14 -1.20
C THR A 252 0.91 -9.74 -1.42
N GLY A 253 1.68 -8.70 -1.08
CA GLY A 253 1.36 -7.29 -1.35
C GLY A 253 1.52 -6.89 -2.82
N GLY A 254 1.88 -7.83 -3.69
CA GLY A 254 1.81 -7.66 -5.12
C GLY A 254 2.97 -6.89 -5.76
N VAL A 255 4.00 -6.48 -5.01
CA VAL A 255 5.16 -5.74 -5.56
C VAL A 255 5.85 -6.56 -6.65
N PHE A 256 6.16 -7.82 -6.36
CA PHE A 256 6.82 -8.71 -7.33
C PHE A 256 5.93 -9.03 -8.53
N LEU A 257 4.64 -9.28 -8.29
CA LEU A 257 3.67 -9.54 -9.36
C LEU A 257 3.55 -8.32 -10.30
N THR A 258 3.46 -7.10 -9.76
CA THR A 258 3.38 -5.88 -10.56
C THR A 258 4.62 -5.69 -11.41
N LEU A 259 5.81 -5.95 -10.87
CA LEU A 259 7.06 -5.93 -11.64
C LEU A 259 7.04 -6.91 -12.81
N ILE A 260 6.59 -8.14 -12.59
CA ILE A 260 6.46 -9.16 -13.66
C ILE A 260 5.45 -8.70 -14.73
N LEU A 261 4.27 -8.23 -14.32
CA LEU A 261 3.23 -7.78 -15.24
C LEU A 261 3.71 -6.61 -16.10
N LEU A 262 4.40 -5.64 -15.50
CA LEU A 262 5.01 -4.52 -16.21
C LEU A 262 6.08 -4.99 -17.19
N TRP A 263 6.98 -5.88 -16.77
CA TRP A 263 8.03 -6.41 -17.63
C TRP A 263 7.47 -7.14 -18.85
N LEU A 264 6.47 -8.01 -18.65
CA LEU A 264 5.80 -8.74 -19.73
C LEU A 264 5.11 -7.79 -20.72
N MET A 265 4.35 -6.83 -20.19
CA MET A 265 3.52 -5.95 -21.02
C MET A 265 4.36 -4.91 -21.78
N LEU A 266 5.37 -4.32 -21.15
CA LEU A 266 6.26 -3.37 -21.84
C LEU A 266 7.06 -4.06 -22.95
N ARG A 267 7.53 -5.29 -22.71
CA ARG A 267 8.20 -6.08 -23.75
C ARG A 267 7.27 -6.41 -24.92
N SER A 268 6.00 -6.73 -24.64
CA SER A 268 5.00 -6.96 -25.69
C SER A 268 4.75 -5.70 -26.52
N ILE A 269 4.64 -4.54 -25.89
CA ILE A 269 4.43 -3.25 -26.57
C ILE A 269 5.63 -2.95 -27.47
N ASP A 270 6.85 -3.15 -26.98
CA ASP A 270 8.08 -2.90 -27.74
C ASP A 270 8.25 -3.87 -28.93
N SER A 271 7.73 -5.09 -28.85
CA SER A 271 7.80 -6.06 -29.96
C SER A 271 6.76 -5.85 -31.07
N ALA A 272 5.73 -5.04 -30.80
CA ALA A 272 4.66 -4.74 -31.75
C ALA A 272 4.97 -3.51 -32.63
N HIS A 273 6.06 -2.80 -32.33
CA HIS A 273 6.57 -1.65 -33.06
C HIS A 273 7.89 -2.01 -33.76
#